data_AF-A0A6P2GAY1-F1
#
_entry.id   AF-A0A6P2GAY1-F1
#
_cell.length_a   1.000
_cell.length_b   1.000
_cell.length_c   1.000
_cell.angle_alpha   90.00
_cell.angle_beta   90.00
_cell.angle_gamma   90.00
#
_symmetry.space_group_name_H-M   'P 1'
#
loop_
_entity.id
_entity.type
_entity.pdbx_description
1 polymer ?
#
loop_
_entity_poly.entity_id
_entity_poly.type
_entity_poly.pdbx_seq_one_letter_code
_entity_poly.pdbx_strand_id
1 'polypeptide(L)'
;MWSEISNIGDAALTLPVALTCAVWLALSNWRLAVRWVALLALGMGVVGATKILYAGCGIELPQFDFRVISGHTMLSTSVWTVALSMLWQACRPGKLPGVAAGLAVGAVTAVARVFDHSHTIPEVIAGWLLGALVALVFLHAYDRALKRAFSPRIAAVCLLLVSGIAYGHRAPFQQMIDTHSPQLCAFVRASGDGF
;
A
#
# COMPACT_ATOMS: atom_id res chain seq x y z
N MET A 1 2.93 -1.13 -22.23
CA MET A 1 3.01 0.28 -21.80
C MET A 1 2.28 0.50 -20.48
N TRP A 2 1.02 0.07 -20.34
CA TRP A 2 0.30 0.08 -19.05
C TRP A 2 0.83 -0.94 -18.03
N SER A 3 1.30 -2.11 -18.50
CA SER A 3 2.01 -3.11 -17.70
C SER A 3 3.24 -2.56 -16.95
N GLU A 4 4.00 -1.66 -17.58
CA GLU A 4 5.17 -1.00 -16.98
C GLU A 4 4.76 0.00 -15.89
N ILE A 5 3.69 0.76 -16.13
CA ILE A 5 3.12 1.70 -15.15
C ILE A 5 2.50 0.92 -13.97
N SER A 6 1.91 -0.25 -14.23
CA SER A 6 1.43 -1.20 -13.23
C SER A 6 2.54 -1.63 -12.26
N ASN A 7 3.80 -1.73 -12.72
CA ASN A 7 4.95 -2.11 -11.88
C ASN A 7 5.23 -1.07 -10.79
N ILE A 8 4.87 0.21 -11.00
CA ILE A 8 5.05 1.28 -10.01
C ILE A 8 4.21 1.02 -8.74
N GLY A 9 3.06 0.36 -8.91
CA GLY A 9 2.20 -0.07 -7.82
C GLY A 9 2.36 -1.52 -7.42
N ASP A 10 3.32 -2.25 -8.01
CA ASP A 10 3.52 -3.65 -7.65
C ASP A 10 4.10 -3.79 -6.25
N ALA A 11 3.66 -4.83 -5.56
CA ALA A 11 4.14 -5.15 -4.21
C ALA A 11 5.66 -5.39 -4.21
N ALA A 12 6.21 -5.87 -5.33
CA ALA A 12 7.64 -6.05 -5.53
C ALA A 12 8.44 -4.74 -5.43
N LEU A 13 7.87 -3.60 -5.85
CA LEU A 13 8.51 -2.29 -5.74
C LEU A 13 8.12 -1.57 -4.44
N THR A 14 6.84 -1.61 -4.09
CA THR A 14 6.29 -0.86 -2.96
C THR A 14 6.70 -1.44 -1.60
N LEU A 15 6.86 -2.76 -1.46
CA LEU A 15 7.30 -3.36 -0.19
C LEU A 15 8.75 -3.03 0.17
N PRO A 16 9.73 -3.09 -0.75
CA PRO A 16 11.09 -2.62 -0.46
C PRO A 16 11.15 -1.14 -0.10
N VAL A 17 10.36 -0.28 -0.77
CA VAL A 17 10.26 1.15 -0.42
C VAL A 17 9.63 1.34 0.96
N ALA A 18 8.57 0.59 1.28
CA ALA A 18 7.94 0.60 2.60
C ALA A 18 8.90 0.16 3.71
N LEU A 19 9.72 -0.86 3.45
CA LEU A 19 10.75 -1.34 4.37
C LEU A 19 11.84 -0.28 4.54
N THR A 20 12.26 0.38 3.46
CA THR A 20 13.22 1.48 3.52
C THR A 20 12.70 2.62 4.41
N CYS A 21 11.42 2.97 4.28
CA CYS A 21 10.77 3.93 5.17
C CYS A 21 10.76 3.42 6.62
N ALA A 22 10.45 2.14 6.85
CA ALA A 22 10.46 1.54 8.18
C ALA A 22 11.85 1.58 8.84
N VAL A 23 12.92 1.27 8.08
CA VAL A 23 14.30 1.33 8.56
C VAL A 23 14.70 2.78 8.88
N TRP A 24 14.39 3.74 7.99
CA TRP A 24 14.63 5.15 8.28
C TRP A 24 13.91 5.60 9.56
N LEU A 25 12.65 5.21 9.71
CA LEU A 25 11.89 5.50 10.93
C LEU A 25 12.50 4.79 12.14
N ALA A 26 12.97 3.55 12.04
CA ALA A 26 13.53 2.83 13.18
C ALA A 26 14.82 3.49 13.69
N LEU A 27 15.65 4.02 12.78
CA LEU A 27 16.87 4.74 13.10
C LEU A 27 16.62 6.12 13.74
N SER A 28 15.43 6.70 13.56
CA SER A 28 15.08 8.02 14.08
C SER A 28 14.12 7.97 15.28
N ASN A 29 13.07 7.17 15.17
CA ASN A 29 12.06 6.93 16.18
C ASN A 29 11.38 5.58 15.95
N TRP A 30 11.84 4.56 16.69
CA TRP A 30 11.27 3.21 16.70
C TRP A 30 9.73 3.17 16.80
N ARG A 31 9.10 4.05 17.60
CA ARG A 31 7.63 4.05 17.75
C ARG A 31 6.92 4.45 16.46
N LEU A 32 7.51 5.34 15.67
CA LEU A 32 6.98 5.67 14.34
C LEU A 32 7.17 4.50 13.37
N ALA A 33 8.28 3.77 13.45
CA ALA A 33 8.50 2.59 12.62
C ALA A 33 7.44 1.51 12.89
N VAL A 34 7.19 1.18 14.16
CA VAL A 34 6.13 0.24 14.55
C VAL A 34 4.78 0.72 14.06
N ARG A 35 4.46 2.01 14.25
CA ARG A 35 3.19 2.58 13.79
C ARG A 35 3.03 2.51 12.27
N TRP A 36 4.10 2.78 11.51
CA TRP A 36 4.10 2.65 10.06
C TRP A 36 3.80 1.21 9.64
N VAL A 37 4.54 0.25 10.18
CA VAL A 37 4.36 -1.18 9.88
C VAL A 37 2.95 -1.63 10.28
N ALA A 38 2.46 -1.25 11.45
CA ALA A 38 1.13 -1.62 11.92
C ALA A 38 0.01 -1.05 11.05
N LEU A 39 0.08 0.23 10.65
CA LEU A 39 -0.92 0.84 9.78
C LEU A 39 -0.92 0.22 8.38
N LEU A 40 0.27 -0.05 7.83
CA LEU A 40 0.40 -0.70 6.53
C LEU A 40 -0.13 -2.14 6.58
N ALA A 41 0.24 -2.89 7.62
CA ALA A 41 -0.26 -4.26 7.85
C ALA A 41 -1.78 -4.29 8.03
N LEU A 42 -2.36 -3.35 8.78
CA LEU A 42 -3.80 -3.24 8.95
C LEU A 42 -4.50 -2.98 7.61
N GLY A 43 -4.00 -2.02 6.83
CA GLY A 43 -4.53 -1.77 5.50
C GLY A 43 -4.44 -3.01 4.59
N MET A 44 -3.28 -3.68 4.57
CA MET A 44 -3.08 -4.89 3.77
C MET A 44 -4.01 -6.02 4.25
N GLY A 45 -4.26 -6.10 5.56
CA GLY A 45 -5.22 -7.01 6.16
C GLY A 45 -6.65 -6.76 5.66
N VAL A 46 -7.08 -5.49 5.58
CA VAL A 46 -8.40 -5.14 5.01
C VAL A 46 -8.49 -5.56 3.54
N VAL A 47 -7.47 -5.26 2.73
CA VAL A 47 -7.41 -5.69 1.32
C VAL A 47 -7.48 -7.22 1.22
N GLY A 48 -6.64 -7.92 1.99
CA GLY A 48 -6.60 -9.38 2.02
C GLY A 48 -7.92 -10.00 2.44
N ALA A 49 -8.57 -9.44 3.47
CA ALA A 49 -9.88 -9.86 3.92
C ALA A 49 -10.94 -9.74 2.81
N THR A 50 -10.96 -8.62 2.06
CA THR A 50 -11.90 -8.50 0.93
C THR A 50 -11.64 -9.54 -0.17
N LYS A 51 -10.37 -9.85 -0.46
CA LYS A 51 -10.02 -10.91 -1.41
C LYS A 51 -10.46 -12.30 -0.93
N ILE A 52 -10.27 -12.60 0.35
CA ILE A 52 -10.67 -13.89 0.95
C ILE A 52 -12.20 -14.03 0.94
N LEU A 53 -12.93 -12.98 1.31
CA LEU A 53 -14.40 -12.97 1.32
C LEU A 53 -14.97 -13.18 -0.09
N TYR A 54 -14.36 -12.58 -1.10
CA TYR A 54 -14.74 -12.81 -2.49
C TYR A 54 -14.36 -14.22 -2.97
N ALA A 55 -13.08 -14.60 -2.88
CA ALA A 55 -12.57 -15.85 -3.44
C ALA A 55 -13.09 -17.11 -2.72
N GLY A 56 -13.18 -17.08 -1.39
CA GLY A 56 -13.60 -18.24 -0.60
C GLY A 56 -15.10 -18.28 -0.30
N CYS A 57 -15.74 -17.11 -0.21
CA CYS A 57 -17.10 -16.99 0.29
C CYS A 57 -18.08 -16.38 -0.74
N GLY A 58 -17.61 -15.95 -1.92
CA GLY A 58 -18.42 -15.46 -3.03
C GLY A 58 -19.09 -14.11 -2.78
N ILE A 59 -18.64 -13.37 -1.76
CA ILE A 59 -19.24 -12.09 -1.39
C ILE A 59 -18.74 -11.03 -2.37
N GLU A 60 -19.65 -10.51 -3.17
CA GLU A 60 -19.45 -9.37 -4.06
C GLU A 60 -20.63 -8.41 -3.94
N LEU A 61 -20.44 -7.20 -4.46
CA LEU A 61 -21.49 -6.20 -4.63
C LEU A 61 -21.72 -6.01 -6.14
N PRO A 62 -22.56 -6.86 -6.78
CA PRO A 62 -22.74 -6.85 -8.23
C PRO A 62 -23.29 -5.51 -8.74
N GLN A 63 -24.10 -4.85 -7.91
CA GLN A 63 -24.72 -3.54 -8.19
C GLN A 63 -23.70 -2.44 -8.48
N PHE A 64 -22.49 -2.58 -7.92
CA PHE A 64 -21.40 -1.61 -8.05
C PHE A 64 -20.19 -2.21 -8.79
N ASP A 65 -20.31 -3.41 -9.38
CA ASP A 65 -19.18 -4.12 -10.00
C ASP A 65 -17.96 -4.19 -9.05
N PHE A 66 -18.22 -4.41 -7.75
CA PHE A 66 -17.21 -4.37 -6.71
C PHE A 66 -17.04 -5.75 -6.10
N ARG A 67 -15.86 -6.34 -6.28
CA ARG A 67 -15.53 -7.67 -5.75
C ARG A 67 -14.51 -7.55 -4.64
N VAL A 68 -13.43 -6.82 -4.90
CA VAL A 68 -12.27 -6.75 -3.99
C VAL A 68 -11.63 -5.37 -3.98
N ILE A 69 -11.01 -4.98 -2.88
CA ILE A 69 -10.22 -3.75 -2.85
C ILE A 69 -8.92 -3.96 -3.66
N SER A 70 -8.57 -2.99 -4.51
CA SER A 70 -7.30 -3.03 -5.27
C SER A 70 -6.08 -2.85 -4.36
N GLY A 71 -5.38 -3.96 -4.10
CA GLY A 71 -4.17 -3.98 -3.27
C GLY A 71 -3.02 -3.16 -3.86
N HIS A 72 -2.81 -3.22 -5.17
CA HIS A 72 -1.81 -2.42 -5.88
C HIS A 72 -2.05 -0.92 -5.71
N THR A 73 -3.31 -0.50 -5.87
CA THR A 73 -3.68 0.91 -5.71
C THR A 73 -3.49 1.36 -4.27
N MET A 74 -3.90 0.54 -3.30
CA MET A 74 -3.72 0.82 -1.88
C MET A 74 -2.24 0.93 -1.48
N LEU A 75 -1.42 -0.06 -1.84
CA LEU A 75 0.01 -0.11 -1.51
C LEU A 75 0.76 1.06 -2.16
N SER A 76 0.52 1.31 -3.45
CA SER A 76 1.12 2.43 -4.17
C SER A 76 0.78 3.77 -3.51
N THR A 77 -0.52 4.01 -3.28
CA THR A 77 -1.00 5.27 -2.70
C THR A 77 -0.42 5.50 -1.29
N SER A 78 -0.42 4.47 -0.45
CA SER A 78 0.08 4.60 0.92
C SER A 78 1.59 4.81 0.97
N VAL A 79 2.36 3.94 0.31
CA VAL A 79 3.82 3.95 0.35
C VAL A 79 4.42 5.18 -0.32
N TRP A 80 3.98 5.54 -1.52
CA TRP A 80 4.54 6.70 -2.23
C TRP A 80 4.19 8.01 -1.54
N THR A 81 2.98 8.14 -0.99
CA THR A 81 2.59 9.33 -0.18
C THR A 81 3.48 9.49 1.03
N VAL A 82 3.77 8.42 1.77
CA VAL A 82 4.65 8.48 2.93
C VAL A 82 6.09 8.76 2.52
N ALA A 83 6.64 8.03 1.55
CA ALA A 83 8.02 8.15 1.12
C ALA A 83 8.33 9.56 0.57
N LEU A 84 7.49 10.08 -0.32
CA LEU A 84 7.68 11.41 -0.92
C LEU A 84 7.45 12.53 0.11
N SER A 85 6.51 12.35 1.04
CA SER A 85 6.32 13.32 2.14
C SER A 85 7.50 13.35 3.10
N MET A 86 8.07 12.19 3.47
CA MET A 86 9.26 12.13 4.32
C MET A 86 10.47 12.74 3.61
N LEU A 87 10.68 12.42 2.33
CA LEU A 87 11.77 12.97 1.52
C LEU A 87 11.65 14.50 1.37
N TRP A 88 10.44 14.99 1.10
CA TRP A 88 10.19 16.43 0.98
C TRP A 88 10.44 17.14 2.32
N GLN A 89 9.90 16.62 3.42
CA GLN A 89 10.06 17.20 4.76
C GLN A 89 11.51 17.20 5.26
N ALA A 90 12.35 16.28 4.76
CA ALA A 90 13.77 16.27 5.07
C ALA A 90 14.55 17.41 4.38
N CYS A 91 14.00 18.02 3.33
CA CYS A 91 14.62 19.11 2.56
C CYS A 91 13.95 20.48 2.76
N ARG A 92 12.63 20.50 2.97
CA ARG A 92 11.79 21.71 3.02
C ARG A 92 10.73 21.56 4.13
N PRO A 93 10.33 22.65 4.80
CA PRO A 93 9.22 22.59 5.75
C PRO A 93 7.88 22.30 5.05
N GLY A 94 6.99 21.60 5.76
CA GLY A 94 5.63 21.27 5.31
C GLY A 94 5.54 20.00 4.47
N LYS A 95 4.46 19.22 4.62
CA LYS A 95 4.29 17.91 3.96
C LYS A 95 3.47 17.93 2.67
N LEU A 96 2.71 19.01 2.43
CA LEU A 96 1.69 19.10 1.37
C LEU A 96 2.19 18.70 -0.03
N PRO A 97 3.36 19.16 -0.51
CA PRO A 97 3.84 18.80 -1.84
C PRO A 97 4.16 17.31 -1.97
N GLY A 98 4.79 16.71 -0.95
CA GLY A 98 5.07 15.28 -0.94
C GLY A 98 3.80 14.43 -0.84
N VAL A 99 2.80 14.89 -0.08
CA VAL A 99 1.49 14.25 0.00
C VAL A 99 0.80 14.27 -1.37
N ALA A 100 0.73 15.44 -2.00
CA ALA A 100 0.09 15.61 -3.30
C ALA A 100 0.77 14.75 -4.37
N ALA A 101 2.10 14.73 -4.39
CA ALA A 101 2.87 13.92 -5.33
C ALA A 101 2.59 12.42 -5.16
N GLY A 102 2.59 11.90 -3.93
CA GLY A 102 2.33 10.48 -3.71
C GLY A 102 0.88 10.07 -3.96
N LEU A 103 -0.09 10.93 -3.64
CA LEU A 103 -1.49 10.70 -4.01
C LEU A 103 -1.68 10.66 -5.52
N ALA A 104 -0.94 11.50 -6.27
CA ALA A 104 -0.93 11.48 -7.73
C ALA A 104 -0.34 10.18 -8.28
N VAL A 105 0.76 9.67 -7.72
CA VAL A 105 1.32 8.35 -8.10
C VAL A 105 0.32 7.23 -7.82
N GLY A 106 -0.38 7.29 -6.68
CA GLY A 106 -1.47 6.39 -6.36
C GLY A 106 -2.61 6.43 -7.37
N ALA A 107 -3.01 7.63 -7.80
CA ALA A 107 -4.07 7.82 -8.80
C ALA A 107 -3.65 7.30 -10.18
N VAL A 108 -2.40 7.55 -10.61
CA VAL A 108 -1.85 6.98 -11.84
C VAL A 108 -1.85 5.45 -11.79
N THR A 109 -1.52 4.87 -10.63
CA THR A 109 -1.59 3.42 -10.41
C THR A 109 -3.03 2.92 -10.53
N ALA A 110 -4.00 3.61 -9.92
CA ALA A 110 -5.43 3.28 -10.00
C ALA A 110 -5.89 3.25 -11.46
N VAL A 111 -5.56 4.29 -12.22
CA VAL A 111 -5.90 4.43 -13.64
C VAL A 111 -5.30 3.28 -14.45
N ALA A 112 -4.02 2.97 -14.24
CA ALA A 112 -3.36 1.85 -14.93
C ALA A 112 -4.06 0.51 -14.66
N ARG A 113 -4.56 0.28 -13.44
CA ARG A 113 -5.25 -0.97 -13.08
C ARG A 113 -6.61 -1.13 -13.73
N VAL A 114 -7.32 -0.02 -13.97
CA VAL A 114 -8.58 0.00 -14.74
C VAL A 114 -8.30 -0.26 -16.22
N PHE A 115 -7.29 0.39 -16.79
CA PHE A 115 -6.91 0.18 -18.20
C PHE A 115 -6.36 -1.22 -18.49
N ASP A 116 -5.66 -1.84 -17.53
CA ASP A 116 -5.22 -3.24 -17.60
C ASP A 116 -6.39 -4.24 -17.40
N HIS A 117 -7.62 -3.76 -17.20
CA HIS A 117 -8.84 -4.54 -16.93
C HIS A 117 -8.69 -5.51 -15.73
N SER A 118 -7.76 -5.18 -14.83
CA SER A 118 -7.46 -5.99 -13.64
C SER A 118 -8.43 -5.70 -12.49
N HIS A 119 -8.96 -4.48 -12.45
CA HIS A 119 -9.86 -4.00 -11.42
C HIS A 119 -10.88 -3.03 -12.01
N THR A 120 -12.03 -2.96 -11.36
CA THR A 120 -13.11 -2.03 -11.73
C THR A 120 -12.88 -0.66 -11.08
N ILE A 121 -13.58 0.37 -11.55
CA ILE A 121 -13.42 1.74 -11.04
C ILE A 121 -13.68 1.81 -9.52
N PRO A 122 -14.74 1.19 -8.96
CA PRO A 122 -14.99 1.24 -7.52
C PRO A 122 -13.91 0.52 -6.70
N GLU A 123 -13.34 -0.57 -7.21
CA GLU A 123 -12.26 -1.33 -6.55
C GLU A 123 -10.98 -0.51 -6.41
N VAL A 124 -10.61 0.26 -7.45
CA VAL A 124 -9.43 1.13 -7.41
C VAL A 124 -9.68 2.40 -6.58
N ILE A 125 -10.89 2.97 -6.60
CA ILE A 125 -11.25 4.12 -5.76
C ILE A 125 -11.17 3.72 -4.27
N ALA A 126 -11.73 2.56 -3.90
CA ALA A 126 -11.63 2.05 -2.53
C ALA A 126 -10.17 1.82 -2.12
N GLY A 127 -9.36 1.25 -3.01
CA GLY A 127 -7.92 1.06 -2.78
C GLY A 127 -7.19 2.39 -2.57
N TRP A 128 -7.45 3.39 -3.41
CA TRP A 128 -6.84 4.71 -3.32
C TRP A 128 -7.22 5.44 -2.03
N LEU A 129 -8.50 5.44 -1.66
CA LEU A 129 -8.99 6.05 -0.42
C LEU A 129 -8.41 5.37 0.83
N LEU A 130 -8.37 4.04 0.85
CA LEU A 130 -7.77 3.28 1.95
C LEU A 130 -6.27 3.59 2.07
N GLY A 131 -5.55 3.62 0.96
CA GLY A 131 -4.13 3.95 0.94
C GLY A 131 -3.85 5.39 1.40
N ALA A 132 -4.67 6.35 0.96
CA ALA A 132 -4.61 7.73 1.41
C ALA A 132 -4.87 7.85 2.92
N LEU A 133 -5.87 7.14 3.45
CA LEU A 133 -6.16 7.11 4.88
C LEU A 133 -4.95 6.60 5.69
N VAL A 134 -4.37 5.47 5.29
CA VAL A 134 -3.18 4.90 5.93
C VAL A 134 -2.04 5.93 5.95
N ALA A 135 -1.75 6.56 4.81
CA ALA A 135 -0.68 7.55 4.71
C ALA A 135 -0.94 8.80 5.55
N LEU A 136 -2.15 9.37 5.51
CA LEU A 136 -2.50 10.58 6.24
C LEU A 136 -2.50 10.36 7.75
N VAL A 137 -3.01 9.22 8.22
CA VAL A 137 -2.97 8.85 9.66
C VAL A 137 -1.53 8.68 10.14
N PHE A 138 -0.66 8.10 9.33
CA PHE A 138 0.77 8.00 9.64
C PHE A 138 1.43 9.39 9.67
N LEU A 139 1.27 10.17 8.60
CA LEU A 139 1.91 11.49 8.45
C LEU A 139 1.43 12.50 9.51
N HIS A 140 0.19 12.39 9.97
CA HIS A 140 -0.29 13.19 11.09
C HIS A 140 0.49 12.93 12.38
N ALA A 141 0.91 11.69 12.62
CA ALA A 141 1.74 11.34 13.77
C ALA A 141 3.20 11.67 13.56
N TYR A 142 3.70 11.47 12.33
CA TYR A 142 5.06 11.82 11.93
C TYR A 142 5.36 13.31 12.15
N ASP A 143 4.47 14.21 11.70
CA ASP A 143 4.65 15.66 11.84
C ASP A 143 4.75 16.10 13.31
N ARG A 144 3.94 15.49 14.20
CA ARG A 144 3.96 15.82 15.64
C ARG A 144 5.25 15.35 16.33
N ALA A 145 5.90 14.32 15.78
CA ALA A 145 7.10 13.73 16.34
C ALA A 145 8.39 14.35 15.79
N LEU A 146 8.30 15.19 14.74
CA LEU A 146 9.47 15.76 14.08
C LEU A 146 10.07 16.91 14.90
N LYS A 147 11.25 16.70 15.50
CA LYS A 147 12.07 17.79 16.11
C LYS A 147 13.43 18.00 15.44
N ARG A 148 13.97 16.99 14.76
CA ARG A 148 15.09 17.06 13.80
C ARG A 148 15.29 15.63 13.27
N ALA A 149 15.41 15.42 11.97
CA ALA A 149 15.75 14.10 11.46
C ALA A 149 16.79 14.19 10.35
N PHE A 150 17.84 13.38 10.51
CA PHE A 150 18.79 12.78 9.57
C PHE A 150 19.01 13.40 8.17
N SER A 151 20.25 13.34 7.68
CA SER A 151 20.65 13.92 6.39
C SER A 151 19.75 13.42 5.23
N PRO A 152 18.97 14.30 4.57
CA PRO A 152 18.03 13.94 3.50
C PRO A 152 18.68 13.20 2.33
N ARG A 153 19.99 13.41 2.12
CA ARG A 153 20.75 12.87 1.00
C ARG A 153 20.92 11.36 1.09
N ILE A 154 21.17 10.83 2.29
CA ILE A 154 21.36 9.38 2.49
C ILE A 154 20.05 8.64 2.25
N ALA A 155 18.96 9.18 2.79
CA ALA A 155 17.63 8.61 2.59
C ALA A 155 17.21 8.62 1.12
N ALA A 156 17.46 9.71 0.39
CA ALA A 156 17.18 9.80 -1.05
C ALA A 156 17.94 8.73 -1.86
N VAL A 157 19.24 8.55 -1.57
CA VAL A 157 20.08 7.56 -2.26
C VAL A 157 19.62 6.13 -1.97
N CYS A 158 19.29 5.82 -0.71
CA CYS A 158 18.74 4.50 -0.37
C CYS A 158 17.39 4.24 -1.06
N LEU A 159 16.50 5.22 -1.09
CA LEU A 159 15.19 5.08 -1.73
C LEU A 159 15.32 4.88 -3.24
N LEU A 160 16.24 5.62 -3.88
CA LEU A 160 16.55 5.49 -5.31
C LEU A 160 17.16 4.13 -5.65
N LEU A 161 18.15 3.66 -4.86
CA LEU A 161 18.79 2.37 -5.07
C LEU A 161 17.79 1.21 -4.92
N VAL A 162 16.99 1.23 -3.85
CA VAL A 162 15.99 0.18 -3.61
C VAL A 162 14.92 0.19 -4.70
N SER A 163 14.45 1.38 -5.12
CA SER A 163 13.48 1.49 -6.21
C SER A 163 14.06 0.96 -7.52
N GLY A 164 15.32 1.27 -7.83
CA GLY A 164 15.98 0.82 -9.06
C GLY A 164 16.19 -0.69 -9.13
N ILE A 165 16.51 -1.33 -8.01
CA ILE A 165 16.72 -2.80 -7.95
C ILE A 165 15.38 -3.55 -8.00
N ALA A 166 14.35 -3.01 -7.34
CA ALA A 166 13.06 -3.67 -7.20
C ALA A 166 12.12 -3.48 -8.41
N TYR A 167 12.35 -2.46 -9.23
CA TYR A 167 11.55 -2.18 -10.41
C TYR A 167 11.61 -3.34 -11.42
N GLY A 168 10.45 -3.79 -11.90
CA GLY A 168 10.33 -4.86 -12.91
C GLY A 168 10.19 -6.29 -12.38
N HIS A 169 10.27 -6.51 -11.06
CA HIS A 169 9.95 -7.80 -10.44
C HIS A 169 8.45 -7.89 -10.10
N ARG A 170 7.87 -9.09 -10.08
CA ARG A 170 6.49 -9.32 -9.62
C ARG A 170 6.48 -10.17 -8.36
N ALA A 171 5.68 -9.77 -7.37
CA ALA A 171 5.60 -10.51 -6.12
C ALA A 171 4.53 -11.63 -6.21
N PRO A 172 4.80 -12.85 -5.70
CA PRO A 172 3.94 -14.02 -5.92
C PRO A 172 2.68 -14.07 -5.03
N PHE A 173 2.28 -12.97 -4.39
CA PHE A 173 1.17 -12.95 -3.42
C PHE A 173 -0.18 -13.41 -4.00
N GLN A 174 -0.43 -13.18 -5.29
CA GLN A 174 -1.69 -13.57 -5.92
C GLN A 174 -1.85 -15.10 -5.99
N GLN A 175 -0.80 -15.83 -6.38
CA GLN A 175 -0.81 -17.30 -6.42
C GLN A 175 -1.03 -17.91 -5.03
N MET A 176 -0.49 -17.28 -3.98
CA MET A 176 -0.62 -17.78 -2.61
C MET A 176 -2.06 -17.63 -2.09
N ILE A 177 -2.72 -16.52 -2.40
CA ILE A 177 -4.13 -16.27 -2.02
C ILE A 177 -5.07 -17.25 -2.74
N ASP A 178 -4.87 -17.45 -4.04
CA ASP A 178 -5.73 -18.34 -4.85
C ASP A 178 -5.61 -19.81 -4.37
N THR A 179 -4.44 -20.21 -3.87
CA THR A 179 -4.19 -21.59 -3.41
C THR A 179 -4.77 -21.88 -2.02
N HIS A 180 -4.71 -20.94 -1.07
CA HIS A 180 -5.06 -21.20 0.33
C HIS A 180 -6.42 -20.65 0.78
N SER A 181 -7.03 -19.72 0.04
CA SER A 181 -8.33 -19.12 0.40
C SER A 181 -9.51 -20.11 0.48
N PRO A 182 -9.62 -21.18 -0.34
CA PRO A 182 -10.77 -22.10 -0.26
C PRO A 182 -10.80 -22.89 1.06
N GLN A 183 -9.63 -23.29 1.56
CA GLN A 183 -9.48 -24.05 2.81
C GLN A 183 -9.88 -23.20 4.03
N LEU A 184 -9.59 -21.90 3.98
CA LEU A 184 -9.90 -20.97 5.07
C LEU A 184 -11.41 -20.70 5.19
N CYS A 185 -12.12 -20.43 4.07
CA CYS A 185 -13.59 -20.25 4.12
C CYS A 185 -14.31 -21.56 4.48
N ALA A 186 -13.77 -22.73 4.10
CA ALA A 186 -14.31 -24.03 4.56
C ALA A 186 -14.18 -24.21 6.08
N PHE A 187 -13.02 -23.88 6.66
CA PHE A 187 -12.80 -23.92 8.10
C PHE A 187 -13.72 -22.94 8.85
N VAL A 188 -13.89 -21.71 8.36
CA VAL A 188 -14.75 -20.69 8.98
C VAL A 188 -16.23 -21.10 8.94
N ARG A 189 -16.74 -21.68 7.84
CA ARG A 189 -18.11 -22.24 7.82
C ARG A 189 -18.28 -23.37 8.83
N ALA A 190 -17.33 -24.31 8.86
CA ALA A 190 -17.37 -25.44 9.78
C ALA A 190 -17.31 -25.03 11.27
N SER A 191 -16.73 -23.86 11.57
CA SER A 191 -16.69 -23.31 12.94
C SER A 191 -17.86 -22.36 13.25
N GLY A 192 -18.64 -21.94 12.24
CA GLY A 192 -19.86 -21.14 12.39
C GLY A 192 -21.13 -21.96 12.64
N ASP A 193 -21.17 -23.22 12.18
CA ASP A 193 -22.34 -24.12 12.34
C ASP A 193 -22.40 -24.83 13.72
N GLY A 194 -21.59 -24.36 14.68
CA GLY A 194 -21.43 -24.96 16.02
C GLY A 194 -22.12 -24.23 17.18
N PHE A 195 -23.08 -23.32 16.90
CA PHE A 195 -23.89 -22.62 17.90
C PHE A 195 -25.39 -22.82 17.67
#